data_AF-A0A4R2H0B2-F1
#
_entry.id   AF-A0A4R2H0B2-F1
#
_cell.length_a   1.000
_cell.length_b   1.000
_cell.length_c   1.000
_cell.angle_alpha   90.00
_cell.angle_beta   90.00
_cell.angle_gamma   90.00
#
_symmetry.space_group_name_H-M   'P 1'
#
loop_
_entity.id
_entity.type
_entity.pdbx_description
1 polymer ?
#
loop_
_entity_poly.entity_id
_entity_poly.type
_entity_poly.pdbx_seq_one_letter_code
_entity_poly.pdbx_strand_id
1 'polypeptide(L)'
;MPRRQDKGSAPPRRVATTRLSAFLLLVMAGVLGAAQPGYATTTQQDVAYLNAAHQSNLTIIQAAQAAKTKGRSSCVRQVGALMERDHRRLAAQELEAASQLGVGLVTIPSQAQRQQLDALAAKAGTSGYDAAWLALQRQEHQQLLTLIEGELAKGTEPAVKSVAKGAQPVVQMHLDMVKGTCRVGTGSITVPTGDGGQVADAQRIRSRTGLVLFGLGVILLAGKHIRARRRLLGLGALGMGIALVFGGSPGDTGEVPQAGRSVAEREAAIPPVRLALPGVVEAPVLPVATGSDRRLQMPKSPAEVGWWAAGAAPGSAGGTVLLAGHVDSARSARGVFAALSQVQVGAKVAVTAGDGDVHWYRIVARRTYRQEALPADLFHGAVKPRLALVTCIGSYNHSAHRYSHNLVLYGVPVART
;
A
#
# COMPACT_ATOMS: atom_id res chain seq x y z
N MET A 1 -34.52 36.84 52.48
CA MET A 1 -35.41 38.02 52.65
C MET A 1 -34.56 39.16 53.22
N PRO A 2 -34.85 40.45 52.95
CA PRO A 2 -36.15 41.01 52.57
C PRO A 2 -36.28 41.58 51.13
N ARG A 3 -37.53 41.96 50.82
CA ARG A 3 -38.03 42.78 49.70
C ARG A 3 -37.47 44.23 49.80
N ARG A 4 -37.59 45.13 48.80
CA ARG A 4 -38.81 45.48 48.05
C ARG A 4 -38.54 46.25 46.74
N GLN A 5 -39.52 46.20 45.85
CA GLN A 5 -39.60 46.94 44.58
C GLN A 5 -39.92 48.42 44.84
N ASP A 6 -39.72 49.28 43.82
CA ASP A 6 -40.72 50.30 43.53
C ASP A 6 -40.94 50.53 42.02
N LYS A 7 -42.08 51.17 41.66
CA LYS A 7 -42.67 51.16 40.30
C LYS A 7 -42.82 52.56 39.68
N GLY A 8 -42.81 52.58 38.33
CA GLY A 8 -43.53 53.54 37.49
C GLY A 8 -42.91 54.94 37.34
N SER A 9 -43.35 55.79 36.41
CA SER A 9 -44.19 55.59 35.22
C SER A 9 -44.00 56.78 34.25
N ALA A 10 -44.05 56.55 32.94
CA ALA A 10 -44.12 57.60 31.90
C ALA A 10 -45.59 58.06 31.67
N PRO A 11 -45.98 58.87 30.66
CA PRO A 11 -45.23 59.61 29.60
C PRO A 11 -45.58 61.15 29.71
N PRO A 12 -46.02 61.98 28.72
CA PRO A 12 -46.03 61.92 27.25
C PRO A 12 -45.78 63.25 26.44
N ARG A 13 -45.66 63.12 25.10
CA ARG A 13 -46.02 64.11 24.02
C ARG A 13 -45.15 65.37 23.83
N ARG A 14 -45.02 65.99 22.63
CA ARG A 14 -45.12 65.61 21.18
C ARG A 14 -44.71 66.86 20.33
N VAL A 15 -44.77 66.78 18.97
CA VAL A 15 -44.78 67.90 17.98
C VAL A 15 -43.38 68.46 17.60
N ALA A 16 -43.01 68.73 16.33
CA ALA A 16 -43.48 68.21 15.04
C ALA A 16 -42.47 68.43 13.87
N THR A 17 -42.39 67.43 12.99
CA THR A 17 -42.22 67.49 11.52
C THR A 17 -41.34 68.55 10.82
N THR A 18 -40.46 68.06 9.94
CA THR A 18 -40.46 68.50 8.52
C THR A 18 -40.17 67.30 7.61
N ARG A 19 -40.77 67.25 6.42
CA ARG A 19 -40.65 66.15 5.45
C ARG A 19 -39.59 66.48 4.39
N LEU A 20 -38.85 65.48 3.91
CA LEU A 20 -38.39 65.49 2.52
C LEU A 20 -38.35 64.06 1.93
N SER A 21 -39.07 63.96 0.82
CA SER A 21 -39.09 63.00 -0.30
C SER A 21 -38.40 61.64 -0.22
N ALA A 22 -39.13 60.65 -0.74
CA ALA A 22 -38.69 59.26 -0.88
C ALA A 22 -37.64 59.06 -1.99
N PHE A 23 -36.78 58.06 -1.78
CA PHE A 23 -36.31 57.19 -2.86
C PHE A 23 -36.49 55.74 -2.43
N LEU A 24 -37.18 54.96 -3.26
CA LEU A 24 -37.54 53.58 -2.97
C LEU A 24 -36.49 52.64 -3.55
N LEU A 25 -35.71 51.96 -2.70
CA LEU A 25 -34.83 50.86 -3.10
C LEU A 25 -35.05 49.66 -2.16
N LEU A 26 -36.07 48.87 -2.48
CA LEU A 26 -36.25 47.53 -1.91
C LEU A 26 -35.17 46.61 -2.50
N VAL A 27 -34.10 46.38 -1.75
CA VAL A 27 -33.18 45.26 -1.99
C VAL A 27 -33.55 44.14 -1.02
N MET A 28 -34.53 43.33 -1.43
CA MET A 28 -34.88 42.06 -0.79
C MET A 28 -34.66 40.93 -1.80
N ALA A 29 -33.52 40.27 -1.75
CA ALA A 29 -33.33 38.88 -2.21
C ALA A 29 -31.92 38.38 -1.88
N GLY A 30 -31.81 37.13 -1.41
CA GLY A 30 -30.60 36.34 -1.58
C GLY A 30 -29.44 36.60 -0.62
N VAL A 31 -29.66 36.37 0.69
CA VAL A 31 -28.59 35.69 1.43
C VAL A 31 -28.47 34.30 0.81
N LEU A 32 -27.54 34.15 -0.13
CA LEU A 32 -27.06 32.84 -0.55
C LEU A 32 -26.54 32.16 0.72
N GLY A 33 -27.31 31.22 1.25
CA GLY A 33 -26.77 30.22 2.15
C GLY A 33 -25.68 29.51 1.37
N ALA A 34 -24.42 29.88 1.61
CA ALA A 34 -23.29 29.15 1.10
C ALA A 34 -23.44 27.73 1.65
N ALA A 35 -23.82 26.80 0.77
CA ALA A 35 -23.82 25.39 1.10
C ALA A 35 -22.40 25.07 1.57
N GLN A 36 -22.24 24.79 2.86
CA GLN A 36 -20.99 24.21 3.33
C GLN A 36 -20.77 22.96 2.47
N PRO A 37 -19.53 22.71 1.98
CA PRO A 37 -19.26 21.47 1.27
C PRO A 37 -19.70 20.35 2.20
N GLY A 38 -20.69 19.57 1.75
CA GLY A 38 -21.24 18.52 2.58
C GLY A 38 -20.15 17.51 2.85
N TYR A 39 -19.60 17.53 4.07
CA TYR A 39 -18.90 16.37 4.60
C TYR A 39 -19.84 15.20 4.38
N ALA A 40 -19.41 14.21 3.59
CA ALA A 40 -20.20 13.02 3.37
C ALA A 40 -20.49 12.43 4.76
N THR A 41 -21.75 12.44 5.17
CA THR A 41 -22.13 11.99 6.50
C THR A 41 -21.81 10.51 6.59
N THR A 42 -20.77 10.16 7.36
CA THR A 42 -20.34 8.79 7.60
C THR A 42 -21.57 7.95 7.92
N THR A 43 -21.87 6.97 7.06
CA THR A 43 -23.15 6.29 7.13
C THR A 43 -23.18 5.32 8.29
N GLN A 44 -24.39 4.89 8.67
CA GLN A 44 -24.55 3.80 9.63
C GLN A 44 -23.80 2.53 9.20
N GLN A 45 -23.62 2.30 7.89
CA GLN A 45 -22.83 1.19 7.36
C GLN A 45 -21.34 1.37 7.66
N ASP A 46 -20.75 2.51 7.32
CA ASP A 46 -19.32 2.78 7.55
C ASP A 46 -18.99 2.69 9.07
N VAL A 47 -19.84 3.26 9.94
CA VAL A 47 -19.69 3.21 11.41
C VAL A 47 -19.87 1.80 11.97
N ALA A 48 -20.83 1.02 11.46
CA ALA A 48 -21.07 -0.35 11.90
C ALA A 48 -19.93 -1.29 11.48
N TYR A 49 -19.41 -1.13 10.26
CA TYR A 49 -18.22 -1.84 9.80
C TYR A 49 -17.02 -1.55 10.71
N LEU A 50 -16.67 -0.27 10.90
CA LEU A 50 -15.51 0.13 11.70
C LEU A 50 -15.55 -0.50 13.11
N ASN A 51 -16.70 -0.47 13.77
CA ASN A 51 -16.85 -1.05 15.10
C ASN A 51 -16.77 -2.58 15.09
N ALA A 52 -17.52 -3.26 14.21
CA ALA A 52 -17.56 -4.72 14.19
C ALA A 52 -16.21 -5.33 13.74
N ALA A 53 -15.56 -4.72 12.75
CA ALA A 53 -14.25 -5.14 12.26
C ALA A 53 -13.16 -4.96 13.33
N HIS A 54 -13.19 -3.84 14.06
CA HIS A 54 -12.27 -3.60 15.17
C HIS A 54 -12.44 -4.62 16.30
N GLN A 55 -13.69 -4.96 16.67
CA GLN A 55 -13.94 -6.03 17.67
C GLN A 55 -13.45 -7.41 17.19
N SER A 56 -13.61 -7.74 15.90
CA SER A 56 -13.03 -8.96 15.31
C SER A 56 -11.50 -8.93 15.35
N ASN A 57 -10.84 -7.83 14.99
CA ASN A 57 -9.40 -7.69 15.08
C ASN A 57 -8.89 -7.85 16.53
N LEU A 58 -9.54 -7.22 17.51
CA LEU A 58 -9.20 -7.37 18.93
C LEU A 58 -9.32 -8.84 19.39
N THR A 59 -10.35 -9.55 18.94
CA THR A 59 -10.56 -10.97 19.24
C THR A 59 -9.46 -11.85 18.63
N ILE A 60 -9.14 -11.62 17.35
CA ILE A 60 -8.07 -12.33 16.63
C ILE A 60 -6.71 -12.07 17.28
N ILE A 61 -6.40 -10.83 17.65
CA ILE A 61 -5.16 -10.44 18.35
C ILE A 61 -5.03 -11.17 19.68
N GLN A 62 -6.08 -11.20 20.52
CA GLN A 62 -6.04 -11.89 21.82
C GLN A 62 -5.87 -13.41 21.66
N ALA A 63 -6.59 -14.03 20.72
CA ALA A 63 -6.41 -15.45 20.40
C ALA A 63 -5.01 -15.75 19.83
N ALA A 64 -4.46 -14.85 19.01
CA ALA A 64 -3.13 -14.98 18.42
C ALA A 64 -2.01 -14.86 19.48
N GLN A 65 -2.15 -13.93 20.43
CA GLN A 65 -1.27 -13.80 21.59
C GLN A 65 -1.24 -15.07 22.44
N ALA A 66 -2.42 -15.64 22.73
CA ALA A 66 -2.52 -16.90 23.46
C ALA A 66 -1.85 -18.05 22.69
N ALA A 67 -2.04 -18.15 21.37
CA ALA A 67 -1.41 -19.19 20.56
C ALA A 67 0.12 -19.16 20.56
N LYS A 68 0.76 -17.99 20.64
CA LYS A 68 2.23 -17.88 20.67
C LYS A 68 2.87 -18.64 21.83
N THR A 69 2.21 -18.71 22.98
CA THR A 69 2.71 -19.39 24.20
C THR A 69 2.01 -20.72 24.49
N LYS A 70 0.70 -20.83 24.20
CA LYS A 70 -0.12 -22.02 24.51
C LYS A 70 -0.28 -23.00 23.33
N GLY A 71 0.01 -22.56 22.09
CA GLY A 71 -0.06 -23.40 20.89
C GLY A 71 0.95 -24.54 20.93
N ARG A 72 0.49 -25.77 20.69
CA ARG A 72 1.29 -27.00 20.76
C ARG A 72 2.14 -27.21 19.52
N SER A 73 1.57 -27.00 18.33
CA SER A 73 2.31 -27.07 17.07
C SER A 73 3.15 -25.81 16.80
N SER A 74 4.28 -25.99 16.13
CA SER A 74 5.09 -24.87 15.63
C SER A 74 4.32 -24.01 14.62
N CYS A 75 3.39 -24.61 13.87
CA CYS A 75 2.52 -23.90 12.94
C CYS A 75 1.59 -22.93 13.66
N VAL A 76 0.82 -23.37 14.68
CA VAL A 76 -0.10 -22.49 15.42
C VAL A 76 0.64 -21.33 16.09
N ARG A 77 1.84 -21.56 16.64
CA ARG A 77 2.68 -20.48 17.20
C ARG A 77 3.14 -19.47 16.14
N GLN A 78 3.54 -19.93 14.95
CA GLN A 78 4.00 -19.07 13.85
C GLN A 78 2.85 -18.29 13.20
N VAL A 79 1.74 -18.95 12.89
CA VAL A 79 0.54 -18.31 12.32
C VAL A 79 -0.06 -17.33 13.33
N GLY A 80 -0.08 -17.66 14.63
CA GLY A 80 -0.43 -16.71 15.69
C GLY A 80 0.47 -15.48 15.72
N ALA A 81 1.80 -15.64 15.63
CA ALA A 81 2.72 -14.50 15.56
C ALA A 81 2.54 -13.63 14.29
N LEU A 82 2.16 -14.24 13.17
CA LEU A 82 1.85 -13.55 11.92
C LEU A 82 0.52 -12.76 12.05
N MET A 83 -0.55 -13.43 12.47
CA MET A 83 -1.88 -12.83 12.68
C MET A 83 -1.86 -11.69 13.68
N GLU A 84 -1.17 -11.81 14.82
CA GLU A 84 -1.07 -10.73 15.80
C GLU A 84 -0.51 -9.45 15.16
N ARG A 85 0.61 -9.57 14.43
CA ARG A 85 1.27 -8.44 13.76
C ARG A 85 0.37 -7.79 12.73
N ASP A 86 -0.26 -8.61 11.88
CA ASP A 86 -1.01 -8.10 10.74
C ASP A 86 -2.38 -7.55 11.17
N HIS A 87 -3.10 -8.19 12.10
CA HIS A 87 -4.35 -7.63 12.64
C HIS A 87 -4.14 -6.39 13.51
N ARG A 88 -2.98 -6.21 14.15
CA ARG A 88 -2.64 -4.93 14.81
C ARG A 88 -2.56 -3.78 13.80
N ARG A 89 -2.06 -4.03 12.58
CA ARG A 89 -2.05 -3.03 11.50
C ARG A 89 -3.46 -2.72 11.02
N LEU A 90 -4.27 -3.74 10.74
CA LEU A 90 -5.66 -3.55 10.34
C LEU A 90 -6.46 -2.77 11.40
N ALA A 91 -6.32 -3.13 12.68
CA ALA A 91 -6.95 -2.42 13.80
C ALA A 91 -6.53 -0.95 13.94
N ALA A 92 -5.29 -0.62 13.57
CA ALA A 92 -4.76 0.73 13.66
C ALA A 92 -5.09 1.58 12.41
N GLN A 93 -5.28 0.95 11.25
CA GLN A 93 -5.86 1.59 10.05
C GLN A 93 -7.35 1.91 10.26
N GLU A 94 -8.11 1.01 10.91
CA GLU A 94 -9.49 1.28 11.37
C GLU A 94 -9.55 2.45 12.36
N LEU A 95 -8.61 2.51 13.31
CA LEU A 95 -8.51 3.59 14.28
C LEU A 95 -8.19 4.95 13.62
N GLU A 96 -7.30 4.97 12.63
CA GLU A 96 -6.99 6.18 11.85
C GLU A 96 -8.24 6.68 11.11
N ALA A 97 -8.90 5.82 10.33
CA ALA A 97 -10.13 6.18 9.61
C ALA A 97 -11.22 6.67 10.58
N ALA A 98 -11.44 5.98 11.70
CA ALA A 98 -12.40 6.41 12.70
C ALA A 98 -12.05 7.77 13.33
N SER A 99 -10.76 8.01 13.60
CA SER A 99 -10.25 9.27 14.15
C SER A 99 -10.47 10.45 13.18
N GLN A 100 -10.18 10.27 11.89
CA GLN A 100 -10.43 11.29 10.85
C GLN A 100 -11.91 11.69 10.76
N LEU A 101 -12.82 10.75 11.05
CA LEU A 101 -14.28 10.92 10.96
C LEU A 101 -14.93 11.31 12.30
N GLY A 102 -14.17 11.40 13.39
CA GLY A 102 -14.70 11.65 14.74
C GLY A 102 -15.53 10.48 15.32
N VAL A 103 -15.37 9.28 14.78
CA VAL A 103 -16.10 8.07 15.20
C VAL A 103 -15.41 7.40 16.38
N GLY A 104 -16.15 7.17 17.46
CA GLY A 104 -15.67 6.36 18.58
C GLY A 104 -15.72 4.86 18.25
N LEU A 105 -14.60 4.15 18.44
CA LEU A 105 -14.53 2.68 18.29
C LEU A 105 -14.81 1.96 19.61
N VAL A 106 -15.51 0.83 19.54
CA VAL A 106 -15.66 -0.12 20.65
C VAL A 106 -14.35 -0.90 20.86
N THR A 107 -13.61 -0.52 21.89
CA THR A 107 -12.24 -1.01 22.19
C THR A 107 -12.16 -2.37 22.89
N ILE A 108 -13.25 -3.14 22.93
CA ILE A 108 -13.30 -4.49 23.54
C ILE A 108 -14.06 -5.49 22.66
N PRO A 109 -13.64 -6.77 22.59
CA PRO A 109 -14.43 -7.84 21.99
C PRO A 109 -15.86 -7.89 22.53
N SER A 110 -16.82 -8.31 21.69
CA SER A 110 -18.22 -8.50 22.10
C SER A 110 -18.37 -9.59 23.18
N GLN A 111 -19.53 -9.67 23.84
CA GLN A 111 -19.75 -10.69 24.87
C GLN A 111 -19.59 -12.12 24.33
N ALA A 112 -20.10 -12.40 23.12
CA ALA A 112 -19.94 -13.70 22.47
C ALA A 112 -18.45 -14.00 22.16
N GLN A 113 -17.71 -13.03 21.62
CA GLN A 113 -16.28 -13.18 21.35
C GLN A 113 -15.47 -13.42 22.63
N ARG A 114 -15.81 -12.77 23.76
CA ARG A 114 -15.19 -13.07 25.05
C ARG A 114 -15.46 -14.50 25.51
N GLN A 115 -16.70 -14.99 25.38
CA GLN A 115 -17.04 -16.39 25.68
C GLN A 115 -16.27 -17.38 24.79
N GLN A 116 -16.05 -17.06 23.51
CA GLN A 116 -15.20 -17.85 22.60
C GLN A 116 -13.72 -17.87 23.05
N LEU A 117 -13.19 -16.73 23.50
CA LEU A 117 -11.83 -16.61 24.06
C LEU A 117 -11.68 -17.38 25.38
N ASP A 118 -12.68 -17.33 26.27
CA ASP A 118 -12.71 -18.08 27.53
C ASP A 118 -12.76 -19.61 27.26
N ALA A 119 -13.56 -20.04 26.29
CA ALA A 119 -13.63 -21.44 25.86
C ALA A 119 -12.31 -21.94 25.26
N LEU A 120 -11.60 -21.10 24.50
CA LEU A 120 -10.24 -21.38 24.04
C LEU A 120 -9.24 -21.46 25.22
N ALA A 121 -9.32 -20.51 26.14
CA ALA A 121 -8.44 -20.44 27.31
C ALA A 121 -8.58 -21.69 28.21
N ALA A 122 -9.80 -22.22 28.37
CA ALA A 122 -10.10 -23.45 29.09
C ALA A 122 -9.50 -24.72 28.44
N LYS A 123 -9.06 -24.67 27.17
CA LYS A 123 -8.34 -25.77 26.49
C LYS A 123 -6.81 -25.67 26.63
N ALA A 124 -6.28 -24.65 27.29
CA ALA A 124 -4.84 -24.47 27.50
C ALA A 124 -4.17 -25.74 28.06
N GLY A 125 -3.00 -26.10 27.53
CA GLY A 125 -2.25 -27.31 27.93
C GLY A 125 -2.80 -28.64 27.39
N THR A 126 -4.11 -28.74 27.13
CA THR A 126 -4.75 -29.95 26.59
C THR A 126 -4.35 -30.22 25.14
N SER A 127 -4.49 -31.47 24.68
CA SER A 127 -4.31 -31.84 23.27
C SER A 127 -5.27 -31.13 22.31
N GLY A 128 -6.43 -30.66 22.81
CA GLY A 128 -7.45 -29.99 22.01
C GLY A 128 -7.21 -28.50 21.72
N TYR A 129 -6.16 -27.88 22.30
CA TYR A 129 -5.94 -26.43 22.18
C TYR A 129 -5.81 -25.96 20.73
N ASP A 130 -4.93 -26.59 19.94
CA ASP A 130 -4.68 -26.19 18.55
C ASP A 130 -5.94 -26.34 17.67
N ALA A 131 -6.74 -27.39 17.89
CA ALA A 131 -7.99 -27.61 17.17
C ALA A 131 -9.05 -26.55 17.51
N ALA A 132 -9.18 -26.18 18.79
CA ALA A 132 -10.06 -25.10 19.24
C ALA A 132 -9.61 -23.73 18.69
N TRP A 133 -8.29 -23.46 18.68
CA TRP A 133 -7.73 -22.24 18.11
C TRP A 133 -7.99 -22.13 16.60
N LEU A 134 -7.76 -23.21 15.83
CA LEU A 134 -8.05 -23.25 14.39
C LEU A 134 -9.55 -23.15 14.08
N ALA A 135 -10.42 -23.59 14.98
CA ALA A 135 -11.87 -23.37 14.85
C ALA A 135 -12.22 -21.88 15.05
N LEU A 136 -11.73 -21.27 16.14
CA LEU A 136 -11.96 -19.85 16.43
C LEU A 136 -11.44 -18.94 15.31
N GLN A 137 -10.20 -19.14 14.86
CA GLN A 137 -9.63 -18.28 13.80
C GLN A 137 -10.42 -18.39 12.50
N ARG A 138 -10.84 -19.60 12.08
CA ARG A 138 -11.69 -19.75 10.88
C ARG A 138 -13.00 -18.98 11.00
N GLN A 139 -13.64 -19.00 12.17
CA GLN A 139 -14.89 -18.30 12.42
C GLN A 139 -14.71 -16.78 12.34
N GLU A 140 -13.79 -16.20 13.12
CA GLU A 140 -13.58 -14.76 13.16
C GLU A 140 -13.12 -14.19 11.80
N HIS A 141 -12.26 -14.92 11.07
CA HIS A 141 -11.82 -14.49 9.74
C HIS A 141 -12.94 -14.56 8.70
N GLN A 142 -13.79 -15.59 8.75
CA GLN A 142 -14.95 -15.69 7.85
C GLN A 142 -15.98 -14.58 8.12
N GLN A 143 -16.22 -14.26 9.40
CA GLN A 143 -17.08 -13.15 9.81
C GLN A 143 -16.50 -11.80 9.37
N LEU A 144 -15.19 -11.58 9.57
CA LEU A 144 -14.52 -10.35 9.15
C LEU A 144 -14.54 -10.16 7.63
N LEU A 145 -14.38 -11.23 6.84
CA LEU A 145 -14.57 -11.15 5.37
C LEU A 145 -15.98 -10.71 5.00
N THR A 146 -17.02 -11.24 5.66
CA THR A 146 -18.42 -10.80 5.42
C THR A 146 -18.65 -9.33 5.80
N LEU A 147 -18.02 -8.84 6.87
CA LEU A 147 -18.06 -7.41 7.23
C LEU A 147 -17.41 -6.55 6.14
N ILE A 148 -16.22 -6.94 5.68
CA ILE A 148 -15.47 -6.27 4.60
C ILE A 148 -16.27 -6.26 3.30
N GLU A 149 -16.87 -7.39 2.90
CA GLU A 149 -17.70 -7.49 1.69
C GLU A 149 -18.94 -6.59 1.77
N GLY A 150 -19.59 -6.53 2.93
CA GLY A 150 -20.71 -5.62 3.19
C GLY A 150 -20.31 -4.14 3.04
N GLU A 151 -19.15 -3.78 3.59
CA GLU A 151 -18.61 -2.43 3.51
C GLU A 151 -18.21 -2.02 2.09
N LEU A 152 -17.51 -2.90 1.37
CA LEU A 152 -17.14 -2.62 -0.02
C LEU A 152 -18.37 -2.46 -0.92
N ALA A 153 -19.45 -3.21 -0.67
CA ALA A 153 -20.69 -3.13 -1.41
C ALA A 153 -21.57 -1.91 -1.06
N LYS A 154 -21.65 -1.53 0.22
CA LYS A 154 -22.66 -0.57 0.73
C LYS A 154 -22.10 0.69 1.38
N GLY A 155 -20.86 0.64 1.87
CA GLY A 155 -20.18 1.79 2.46
C GLY A 155 -19.99 2.90 1.45
N THR A 156 -19.81 4.12 1.94
CA THR A 156 -19.74 5.34 1.14
C THR A 156 -18.48 6.16 1.39
N GLU A 157 -17.86 6.01 2.56
CA GLU A 157 -16.71 6.81 2.98
C GLU A 157 -15.40 6.27 2.35
N PRO A 158 -14.74 7.03 1.44
CA PRO A 158 -13.55 6.54 0.72
C PRO A 158 -12.43 6.01 1.63
N ALA A 159 -12.19 6.64 2.79
CA ALA A 159 -11.17 6.18 3.73
C ALA A 159 -11.52 4.79 4.30
N VAL A 160 -12.76 4.60 4.76
CA VAL A 160 -13.23 3.32 5.34
C VAL A 160 -13.25 2.21 4.28
N LYS A 161 -13.72 2.51 3.07
CA LYS A 161 -13.66 1.55 1.95
C LYS A 161 -12.23 1.18 1.57
N SER A 162 -11.27 2.11 1.67
CA SER A 162 -9.85 1.82 1.45
C SER A 162 -9.29 0.88 2.52
N VAL A 163 -9.61 1.12 3.79
CA VAL A 163 -9.26 0.23 4.91
C VAL A 163 -9.86 -1.17 4.73
N ALA A 164 -11.16 -1.29 4.43
CA ALA A 164 -11.81 -2.57 4.16
C ALA A 164 -11.18 -3.33 2.98
N LYS A 165 -10.90 -2.62 1.88
CA LYS A 165 -10.22 -3.20 0.70
C LYS A 165 -8.81 -3.68 1.05
N GLY A 166 -8.08 -2.91 1.85
CA GLY A 166 -6.75 -3.23 2.36
C GLY A 166 -6.73 -4.50 3.22
N ALA A 167 -7.72 -4.65 4.10
CA ALA A 167 -7.88 -5.81 4.97
C ALA A 167 -8.17 -7.11 4.19
N GLN A 168 -9.01 -7.05 3.14
CA GLN A 168 -9.53 -8.23 2.45
C GLN A 168 -8.49 -9.31 2.09
N PRO A 169 -7.39 -9.02 1.36
CA PRO A 169 -6.41 -10.04 0.98
C PRO A 169 -5.62 -10.58 2.17
N VAL A 170 -5.42 -9.79 3.24
CA VAL A 170 -4.72 -10.22 4.46
C VAL A 170 -5.60 -11.21 5.25
N VAL A 171 -6.87 -10.90 5.43
CA VAL A 171 -7.83 -11.78 6.13
C VAL A 171 -8.06 -13.07 5.34
N GLN A 172 -8.13 -13.00 4.00
CA GLN A 172 -8.22 -14.19 3.14
C GLN A 172 -6.96 -15.06 3.23
N MET A 173 -5.76 -14.47 3.15
CA MET A 173 -4.48 -15.17 3.35
C MET A 173 -4.46 -15.93 4.68
N HIS A 174 -4.87 -15.28 5.77
CA HIS A 174 -4.96 -15.92 7.08
C HIS A 174 -5.97 -17.05 7.14
N LEU A 175 -7.17 -16.86 6.56
CA LEU A 175 -8.19 -17.91 6.50
C LEU A 175 -7.64 -19.16 5.80
N ASP A 176 -6.91 -19.00 4.68
CA ASP A 176 -6.30 -20.11 3.94
C ASP A 176 -5.18 -20.83 4.73
N MET A 177 -4.48 -20.13 5.64
CA MET A 177 -3.51 -20.75 6.56
C MET A 177 -4.17 -21.62 7.64
N VAL A 178 -5.41 -21.33 8.03
CA VAL A 178 -6.15 -22.10 9.05
C VAL A 178 -7.28 -22.98 8.48
N LYS A 179 -7.49 -22.97 7.16
CA LYS A 179 -8.51 -23.78 6.46
C LYS A 179 -8.12 -25.26 6.45
N GLY A 180 -8.62 -25.99 7.45
CA GLY A 180 -8.34 -27.40 7.68
C GLY A 180 -7.15 -27.56 8.62
N THR A 181 -6.13 -28.29 8.20
CA THR A 181 -4.84 -28.34 8.91
C THR A 181 -4.12 -27.00 8.81
N CYS A 182 -3.48 -26.56 9.89
CA CYS A 182 -2.63 -25.37 9.90
C CYS A 182 -1.53 -25.46 8.85
N ARG A 183 -1.33 -24.39 8.07
CA ARG A 183 -0.25 -24.25 7.08
C ARG A 183 0.46 -22.91 7.24
N VAL A 184 1.78 -22.92 7.11
CA VAL A 184 2.61 -21.71 7.00
C VAL A 184 3.71 -21.97 5.96
N GLY A 185 3.92 -21.03 5.05
CA GLY A 185 4.93 -21.15 4.01
C GLY A 185 6.35 -21.02 4.56
N THR A 186 7.29 -21.78 3.98
CA THR A 186 8.71 -21.78 4.36
C THR A 186 9.56 -20.97 3.37
N GLY A 187 10.66 -20.38 3.85
CA GLY A 187 11.59 -19.60 3.02
C GLY A 187 11.26 -18.10 2.88
N SER A 188 12.01 -17.42 2.02
CA SER A 188 11.88 -15.97 1.73
C SER A 188 10.58 -15.64 0.99
N ILE A 189 10.07 -14.42 1.15
CA ILE A 189 8.99 -13.92 0.30
C ILE A 189 9.57 -13.53 -1.07
N THR A 190 8.88 -13.91 -2.15
CA THR A 190 9.27 -13.59 -3.54
C THR A 190 8.26 -12.66 -4.20
N VAL A 191 8.70 -11.81 -5.14
CA VAL A 191 7.86 -10.80 -5.82
C VAL A 191 7.82 -11.06 -7.34
N PRO A 192 6.92 -11.94 -7.82
CA PRO A 192 6.89 -12.41 -9.20
C PRO A 192 6.16 -11.42 -10.14
N THR A 193 6.82 -10.32 -10.44
CA THR A 193 6.32 -9.19 -11.25
C THR A 193 6.59 -9.35 -12.75
N GLY A 194 6.48 -10.57 -13.29
CA GLY A 194 6.61 -10.82 -14.73
C GLY A 194 6.80 -12.29 -15.08
N ASP A 195 6.02 -12.75 -16.06
CA ASP A 195 5.92 -14.13 -16.57
C ASP A 195 5.88 -14.20 -18.11
N GLY A 196 6.19 -13.09 -18.80
CA GLY A 196 6.19 -13.01 -20.27
C GLY A 196 7.58 -13.06 -20.88
N GLY A 197 8.56 -12.42 -20.25
CA GLY A 197 9.96 -12.44 -20.69
C GLY A 197 10.31 -11.49 -21.84
N GLN A 198 9.32 -10.77 -22.38
CA GLN A 198 9.51 -9.93 -23.57
C GLN A 198 10.48 -8.77 -23.31
N VAL A 199 10.55 -8.27 -22.06
CA VAL A 199 11.53 -7.23 -21.69
C VAL A 199 12.96 -7.77 -21.67
N ALA A 200 13.20 -8.99 -21.16
CA ALA A 200 14.50 -9.65 -21.24
C ALA A 200 14.92 -9.96 -22.68
N ASP A 201 14.00 -10.43 -23.52
CA ASP A 201 14.28 -10.75 -24.91
C ASP A 201 14.57 -9.48 -25.74
N ALA A 202 13.83 -8.39 -25.52
CA ALA A 202 14.12 -7.09 -26.13
C ALA A 202 15.50 -6.55 -25.72
N GLN A 203 15.88 -6.69 -24.44
CA GLN A 203 17.23 -6.35 -23.97
C GLN A 203 18.31 -7.22 -24.62
N ARG A 204 18.08 -8.54 -24.75
CA ARG A 204 19.01 -9.46 -25.43
C ARG A 204 19.20 -9.07 -26.90
N ILE A 205 18.12 -8.74 -27.62
CA ILE A 205 18.18 -8.30 -29.02
C ILE A 205 18.98 -6.99 -29.13
N ARG A 206 18.65 -5.99 -28.30
CA ARG A 206 19.38 -4.70 -28.25
C ARG A 206 20.88 -4.91 -28.06
N SER A 207 21.29 -5.74 -27.11
CA SER A 207 22.70 -6.02 -26.84
C SER A 207 23.41 -6.72 -28.01
N ARG A 208 22.75 -7.68 -28.68
CA ARG A 208 23.31 -8.35 -29.87
C ARG A 208 23.49 -7.37 -31.04
N THR A 209 22.49 -6.54 -31.32
CA THR A 209 22.58 -5.49 -32.35
C THR A 209 23.70 -4.50 -32.03
N GLY A 210 23.84 -4.11 -30.75
CA GLY A 210 24.93 -3.25 -30.30
C GLY A 210 26.33 -3.85 -30.54
N LEU A 211 26.52 -5.13 -30.20
CA LEU A 211 27.78 -5.85 -30.45
C LEU A 211 28.11 -5.95 -31.96
N VAL A 212 27.11 -6.19 -32.81
CA VAL A 212 27.29 -6.22 -34.28
C VAL A 212 27.71 -4.86 -34.82
N LEU A 213 27.05 -3.78 -34.41
CA LEU A 213 27.38 -2.41 -34.82
C LEU A 213 28.74 -1.97 -34.29
N PHE A 214 29.10 -2.36 -33.06
CA PHE A 214 30.44 -2.13 -32.49
C PHE A 214 31.53 -2.80 -33.34
N GLY A 215 31.38 -4.10 -33.62
CA GLY A 215 32.33 -4.85 -34.46
C GLY A 215 32.45 -4.29 -35.88
N LEU A 216 31.32 -3.93 -36.51
CA LEU A 216 31.32 -3.27 -37.82
C LEU A 216 32.04 -1.91 -37.77
N GLY A 217 31.82 -1.12 -36.73
CA GLY A 217 32.52 0.14 -36.50
C GLY A 217 34.03 -0.03 -36.44
N VAL A 218 34.53 -1.00 -35.66
CA VAL A 218 35.96 -1.34 -35.59
C VAL A 218 36.53 -1.75 -36.95
N ILE A 219 35.83 -2.62 -37.70
CA ILE A 219 36.28 -3.07 -39.04
C ILE A 219 36.32 -1.92 -40.05
N LEU A 220 35.33 -1.02 -40.01
CA LEU A 220 35.31 0.16 -40.89
C LEU A 220 36.44 1.15 -40.55
N LEU A 221 36.88 1.20 -39.29
CA LEU A 221 37.98 2.03 -38.80
C LEU A 221 39.38 1.37 -38.89
N ALA A 222 39.49 0.14 -39.40
CA ALA A 222 40.76 -0.53 -39.61
C ALA A 222 41.45 -0.12 -40.93
N GLY A 223 42.78 0.09 -40.88
CA GLY A 223 43.66 0.33 -42.04
C GLY A 223 44.31 1.72 -42.07
N LYS A 224 45.46 1.86 -42.77
CA LYS A 224 46.22 3.13 -42.81
C LYS A 224 45.58 4.23 -43.69
N HIS A 225 44.84 3.88 -44.73
CA HIS A 225 44.31 4.85 -45.73
C HIS A 225 42.79 4.77 -45.88
N ILE A 226 42.06 5.25 -44.86
CA ILE A 226 40.60 5.17 -44.80
C ILE A 226 39.95 6.44 -45.37
N ARG A 227 39.13 6.29 -46.42
CA ARG A 227 38.35 7.38 -47.03
C ARG A 227 37.40 8.02 -46.00
N ALA A 228 37.21 9.34 -46.03
CA ALA A 228 36.41 10.09 -45.06
C ALA A 228 35.00 9.52 -44.83
N ARG A 229 34.28 9.14 -45.91
CA ARG A 229 32.95 8.50 -45.83
C ARG A 229 32.97 7.18 -45.04
N ARG A 230 34.04 6.37 -45.15
CA ARG A 230 34.20 5.12 -44.39
C ARG A 230 34.54 5.40 -42.91
N ARG A 231 35.31 6.44 -42.61
CA ARG A 231 35.55 6.90 -41.22
C ARG A 231 34.26 7.35 -40.54
N LEU A 232 33.45 8.17 -41.21
CA LEU A 232 32.15 8.64 -40.69
C LEU A 232 31.20 7.48 -40.38
N LEU A 233 31.05 6.53 -41.31
CA LEU A 233 30.24 5.31 -41.09
C LEU A 233 30.79 4.44 -39.94
N GLY A 234 32.12 4.29 -39.86
CA GLY A 234 32.76 3.53 -38.78
C GLY A 234 32.55 4.16 -37.40
N LEU A 235 32.72 5.48 -37.27
CA LEU A 235 32.46 6.22 -36.03
C LEU A 235 30.97 6.16 -35.64
N GLY A 236 30.06 6.32 -36.60
CA GLY A 236 28.61 6.23 -36.35
C GLY A 236 28.18 4.83 -35.88
N ALA A 237 28.66 3.77 -36.55
CA ALA A 237 28.39 2.39 -36.16
C ALA A 237 29.01 2.04 -34.79
N LEU A 238 30.25 2.48 -34.53
CA LEU A 238 30.92 2.28 -33.25
C LEU A 238 30.18 2.99 -32.11
N GLY A 239 29.82 4.26 -32.29
CA GLY A 239 29.09 5.05 -31.29
C GLY A 239 27.71 4.49 -30.99
N MET A 240 26.94 4.10 -32.01
CA MET A 240 25.65 3.43 -31.84
C MET A 240 25.82 2.05 -31.17
N GLY A 241 26.84 1.28 -31.54
CA GLY A 241 27.16 0.00 -30.91
C GLY A 241 27.45 0.15 -29.41
N ILE A 242 28.30 1.12 -29.05
CA ILE A 242 28.58 1.48 -27.65
C ILE A 242 27.29 1.90 -26.92
N ALA A 243 26.47 2.77 -27.51
CA ALA A 243 25.22 3.22 -26.87
C ALA A 243 24.18 2.10 -26.68
N LEU A 244 24.14 1.11 -27.58
CA LEU A 244 23.22 -0.03 -27.46
C LEU A 244 23.69 -1.05 -26.42
N VAL A 245 25.01 -1.28 -26.29
CA VAL A 245 25.61 -2.19 -25.28
C VAL A 245 25.71 -1.55 -23.89
N PHE A 246 26.21 -0.31 -23.80
CA PHE A 246 26.57 0.36 -22.54
C PHE A 246 25.63 1.49 -22.12
N GLY A 247 24.79 2.03 -23.02
CA GLY A 247 23.73 3.01 -22.69
C GLY A 247 22.52 2.38 -22.00
N GLY A 248 22.79 1.47 -21.05
CA GLY A 248 21.81 0.68 -20.34
C GLY A 248 21.13 1.41 -19.18
N SER A 249 20.21 0.71 -18.53
CA SER A 249 19.60 1.12 -17.27
C SER A 249 20.64 1.48 -16.20
N PRO A 250 20.38 2.49 -15.32
CA PRO A 250 21.25 2.80 -14.21
C PRO A 250 21.61 1.57 -13.36
N GLY A 251 22.85 1.52 -12.86
CA GLY A 251 23.29 0.49 -11.92
C GLY A 251 22.72 0.69 -10.51
N ASP A 252 23.09 -0.21 -9.62
CA ASP A 252 22.82 -0.08 -8.18
C ASP A 252 23.59 1.12 -7.61
N THR A 253 22.90 1.99 -6.86
CA THR A 253 23.47 3.27 -6.38
C THR A 253 22.67 3.83 -5.19
N GLY A 254 23.24 4.82 -4.49
CA GLY A 254 22.66 5.47 -3.31
C GLY A 254 22.62 4.60 -2.05
N GLU A 255 22.26 5.19 -0.91
CA GLU A 255 22.21 4.51 0.39
C GLU A 255 20.81 3.98 0.70
N VAL A 256 20.69 2.68 1.02
CA VAL A 256 19.41 2.06 1.37
C VAL A 256 18.98 2.56 2.77
N PRO A 257 17.78 3.14 2.92
CA PRO A 257 17.29 3.60 4.23
C PRO A 257 17.29 2.47 5.25
N GLN A 258 17.95 2.72 6.40
CA GLN A 258 18.21 1.72 7.42
C GLN A 258 16.96 0.96 7.83
N ALA A 259 17.05 -0.36 7.67
CA ALA A 259 16.15 -1.33 8.26
C ALA A 259 16.38 -1.43 9.78
N GLY A 260 15.33 -1.79 10.51
CA GLY A 260 15.41 -2.07 11.93
C GLY A 260 14.06 -2.51 12.49
N ARG A 261 14.08 -3.14 13.67
CA ARG A 261 12.87 -3.56 14.37
C ARG A 261 12.24 -2.34 15.06
N SER A 262 11.07 -1.89 14.59
CA SER A 262 10.27 -0.92 15.31
C SER A 262 9.70 -1.55 16.60
N VAL A 263 9.72 -0.78 17.69
CA VAL A 263 9.03 -1.09 18.95
C VAL A 263 7.70 -0.33 19.06
N ALA A 264 7.46 0.63 18.16
CA ALA A 264 6.24 1.41 18.07
C ALA A 264 5.59 1.23 16.69
N GLU A 265 4.72 0.22 16.59
CA GLU A 265 3.89 -0.05 15.42
C GLU A 265 2.68 0.91 15.42
N ARG A 266 2.93 2.20 15.17
CA ARG A 266 1.88 3.16 14.77
C ARG A 266 1.77 3.19 13.25
N GLU A 267 1.19 2.10 12.76
CA GLU A 267 0.50 2.07 11.47
C GLU A 267 -0.80 2.86 11.64
N ALA A 268 -0.75 4.18 11.50
CA ALA A 268 -1.90 5.08 11.62
C ALA A 268 -1.96 5.91 10.32
N ALA A 269 -2.45 5.26 9.27
CA ALA A 269 -2.45 5.77 7.90
C ALA A 269 -3.46 5.01 7.04
N ILE A 270 -4.02 5.67 6.02
CA ILE A 270 -5.03 5.08 5.13
C ILE A 270 -4.35 4.34 3.96
N PRO A 271 -4.82 3.13 3.58
CA PRO A 271 -4.23 2.37 2.48
C PRO A 271 -4.15 3.14 1.14
N PRO A 272 -3.10 2.88 0.33
CA PRO A 272 -2.87 3.58 -0.93
C PRO A 272 -3.83 3.11 -2.04
N VAL A 273 -4.34 4.06 -2.82
CA VAL A 273 -5.20 3.81 -3.98
C VAL A 273 -4.57 4.24 -5.31
N ARG A 274 -3.48 5.03 -5.28
CA ARG A 274 -2.81 5.52 -6.49
C ARG A 274 -1.31 5.70 -6.33
N LEU A 275 -0.58 5.47 -7.43
CA LEU A 275 0.85 5.74 -7.56
C LEU A 275 1.08 6.64 -8.78
N ALA A 276 1.88 7.70 -8.61
CA ALA A 276 2.37 8.53 -9.69
C ALA A 276 3.88 8.77 -9.56
N LEU A 277 4.61 8.56 -10.65
CA LEU A 277 6.02 8.88 -10.83
C LEU A 277 6.13 9.59 -12.19
N PRO A 278 6.28 10.93 -12.20
CA PRO A 278 6.15 11.74 -13.42
C PRO A 278 7.01 11.23 -14.58
N GLY A 279 6.37 11.05 -15.74
CA GLY A 279 7.01 10.54 -16.97
C GLY A 279 7.35 9.05 -16.98
N VAL A 280 6.99 8.27 -15.95
CA VAL A 280 7.36 6.85 -15.83
C VAL A 280 6.14 5.95 -15.60
N VAL A 281 5.32 6.26 -14.60
CA VAL A 281 4.13 5.46 -14.26
C VAL A 281 3.07 6.32 -13.60
N GLU A 282 1.82 6.10 -13.97
CA GLU A 282 0.64 6.59 -13.28
C GLU A 282 -0.39 5.45 -13.28
N ALA A 283 -0.77 4.95 -12.10
CA ALA A 283 -1.53 3.71 -12.00
C ALA A 283 -2.40 3.62 -10.73
N PRO A 284 -3.53 2.89 -10.80
CA PRO A 284 -4.25 2.47 -9.60
C PRO A 284 -3.39 1.50 -8.78
N VAL A 285 -3.51 1.63 -7.45
CA VAL A 285 -2.91 0.71 -6.48
C VAL A 285 -4.01 -0.18 -5.91
N LEU A 286 -3.75 -1.49 -5.89
CA LEU A 286 -4.61 -2.49 -5.31
C LEU A 286 -3.89 -3.20 -4.15
N PRO A 287 -4.58 -3.49 -3.04
CA PRO A 287 -3.99 -4.27 -1.95
C PRO A 287 -3.80 -5.72 -2.37
N VAL A 288 -2.66 -6.29 -1.99
CA VAL A 288 -2.27 -7.68 -2.27
C VAL A 288 -1.62 -8.31 -1.04
N ALA A 289 -1.78 -9.62 -0.89
CA ALA A 289 -1.18 -10.40 0.19
C ALA A 289 -0.12 -11.37 -0.34
N THR A 290 0.58 -12.03 0.58
CA THR A 290 1.49 -13.12 0.26
C THR A 290 0.73 -14.44 0.30
N GLY A 291 0.83 -15.28 -0.73
CA GLY A 291 0.25 -16.62 -0.70
C GLY A 291 0.89 -17.51 0.37
N SER A 292 0.25 -18.64 0.66
CA SER A 292 0.81 -19.70 1.52
C SER A 292 2.10 -20.31 0.94
N ASP A 293 2.36 -20.10 -0.35
CA ASP A 293 3.57 -20.41 -1.12
C ASP A 293 4.70 -19.36 -0.99
N ARG A 294 4.52 -18.33 -0.16
CA ARG A 294 5.45 -17.20 0.03
C ARG A 294 5.62 -16.31 -1.22
N ARG A 295 4.71 -16.35 -2.19
CA ARG A 295 4.73 -15.48 -3.37
C ARG A 295 3.79 -14.29 -3.16
N LEU A 296 4.22 -13.08 -3.53
CA LEU A 296 3.31 -11.93 -3.55
C LEU A 296 2.26 -12.15 -4.65
N GLN A 297 0.98 -12.09 -4.29
CA GLN A 297 -0.13 -12.29 -5.22
C GLN A 297 -0.32 -11.04 -6.09
N MET A 298 0.31 -11.00 -7.26
CA MET A 298 0.25 -9.82 -8.12
C MET A 298 -1.17 -9.57 -8.68
N PRO A 299 -1.55 -8.30 -8.96
CA PRO A 299 -2.77 -7.98 -9.70
C PRO A 299 -2.80 -8.70 -11.06
N LYS A 300 -4.02 -9.06 -11.50
CA LYS A 300 -4.23 -9.75 -12.78
C LYS A 300 -3.96 -8.85 -13.98
N SER A 301 -4.21 -7.54 -13.85
CA SER A 301 -3.90 -6.59 -14.90
C SER A 301 -2.42 -6.19 -14.83
N PRO A 302 -1.66 -6.25 -15.94
CA PRO A 302 -0.29 -5.75 -15.97
C PRO A 302 -0.22 -4.21 -15.86
N ALA A 303 -1.35 -3.50 -15.90
CA ALA A 303 -1.43 -2.05 -15.72
C ALA A 303 -1.67 -1.60 -14.25
N GLU A 304 -1.86 -2.55 -13.33
CA GLU A 304 -2.15 -2.29 -11.91
C GLU A 304 -0.92 -2.50 -11.03
N VAL A 305 -0.82 -1.73 -9.94
CA VAL A 305 0.25 -1.85 -8.94
C VAL A 305 -0.30 -2.54 -7.69
N GLY A 306 0.41 -3.54 -7.18
CA GLY A 306 0.08 -4.22 -5.93
C GLY A 306 0.77 -3.56 -4.73
N TRP A 307 0.02 -3.05 -3.76
CA TRP A 307 0.53 -2.70 -2.44
C TRP A 307 0.47 -3.93 -1.52
N TRP A 308 1.59 -4.32 -0.94
CA TRP A 308 1.59 -5.43 0.02
C TRP A 308 0.91 -5.00 1.33
N ALA A 309 -0.34 -5.43 1.51
CA ALA A 309 -1.27 -4.89 2.50
C ALA A 309 -0.98 -5.28 3.95
N ALA A 310 -0.13 -6.30 4.16
CA ALA A 310 0.47 -6.58 5.46
C ALA A 310 1.71 -5.69 5.76
N GLY A 311 2.08 -4.78 4.84
CA GLY A 311 3.14 -3.79 5.02
C GLY A 311 2.65 -2.52 5.70
N ALA A 312 3.35 -1.40 5.45
CA ALA A 312 2.92 -0.08 5.90
C ALA A 312 2.15 0.66 4.80
N ALA A 313 1.15 1.44 5.18
CA ALA A 313 0.46 2.42 4.36
C ALA A 313 1.31 3.71 4.20
N PRO A 314 1.04 4.54 3.17
CA PRO A 314 1.72 5.82 3.01
C PRO A 314 1.38 6.76 4.18
N GLY A 315 2.39 7.42 4.75
CA GLY A 315 2.21 8.30 5.92
C GLY A 315 2.52 7.65 7.28
N SER A 316 2.56 6.32 7.38
CA SER A 316 2.91 5.62 8.62
C SER A 316 4.25 6.10 9.22
N ALA A 317 4.35 6.13 10.54
CA ALA A 317 5.53 6.63 11.26
C ALA A 317 6.77 5.71 11.16
N GLY A 318 6.62 4.52 10.58
CA GLY A 318 7.66 3.52 10.37
C GLY A 318 7.19 2.43 9.39
N GLY A 319 8.07 1.50 9.04
CA GLY A 319 7.77 0.41 8.11
C GLY A 319 8.06 0.72 6.64
N THR A 320 7.77 -0.26 5.78
CA THR A 320 7.99 -0.19 4.33
C THR A 320 6.66 -0.16 3.60
N VAL A 321 6.40 0.91 2.83
CA VAL A 321 5.35 0.94 1.81
C VAL A 321 5.87 0.18 0.60
N LEU A 322 5.51 -1.10 0.47
CA LEU A 322 5.98 -1.94 -0.62
C LEU A 322 4.95 -1.95 -1.74
N LEU A 323 5.32 -1.37 -2.89
CA LEU A 323 4.54 -1.35 -4.12
C LEU A 323 5.25 -2.20 -5.18
N ALA A 324 4.59 -3.25 -5.66
CA ALA A 324 5.09 -4.14 -6.68
C ALA A 324 4.28 -3.99 -7.98
N GLY A 325 4.93 -4.04 -9.14
CA GLY A 325 4.25 -3.87 -10.43
C GLY A 325 4.95 -4.63 -11.54
N HIS A 326 4.16 -5.13 -12.49
CA HIS A 326 4.64 -5.98 -13.57
C HIS A 326 5.67 -5.27 -14.47
N VAL A 327 6.74 -5.97 -14.83
CA VAL A 327 7.68 -5.54 -15.88
C VAL A 327 7.12 -5.89 -17.27
N ASP A 328 6.49 -7.05 -17.37
CA ASP A 328 5.73 -7.59 -18.50
C ASP A 328 4.75 -8.65 -18.00
N SER A 329 3.99 -9.26 -18.91
CA SER A 329 3.31 -10.53 -18.65
C SER A 329 3.16 -11.36 -19.93
N ALA A 330 2.80 -12.63 -19.79
CA ALA A 330 2.46 -13.50 -20.91
C ALA A 330 1.36 -12.92 -21.84
N ARG A 331 0.57 -11.95 -21.36
CA ARG A 331 -0.50 -11.26 -22.11
C ARG A 331 -0.14 -9.83 -22.55
N SER A 332 0.92 -9.23 -22.03
CA SER A 332 1.34 -7.87 -22.38
C SER A 332 2.86 -7.75 -22.40
N ALA A 333 3.42 -7.33 -23.55
CA ALA A 333 4.86 -7.14 -23.72
C ALA A 333 5.48 -6.07 -22.80
N ARG A 334 4.66 -5.24 -22.13
CA ARG A 334 5.07 -4.27 -21.11
C ARG A 334 4.04 -4.21 -19.99
N GLY A 335 4.52 -4.25 -18.75
CA GLY A 335 3.73 -3.97 -17.56
C GLY A 335 3.97 -2.55 -17.04
N VAL A 336 3.20 -2.18 -16.02
CA VAL A 336 3.15 -0.86 -15.37
C VAL A 336 4.53 -0.36 -14.89
N PHE A 337 5.43 -1.27 -14.53
CA PHE A 337 6.80 -0.97 -14.07
C PHE A 337 7.89 -1.31 -15.09
N ALA A 338 7.56 -1.58 -16.36
CA ALA A 338 8.55 -1.78 -17.43
C ALA A 338 9.60 -0.65 -17.49
N ALA A 339 9.18 0.59 -17.24
CA ALA A 339 10.02 1.78 -17.24
C ALA A 339 10.76 2.03 -15.90
N LEU A 340 10.43 1.30 -14.81
CA LEU A 340 11.06 1.48 -13.49
C LEU A 340 12.58 1.26 -13.56
N SER A 341 13.03 0.41 -14.48
CA SER A 341 14.44 0.17 -14.78
C SER A 341 15.22 1.39 -15.28
N GLN A 342 14.56 2.48 -15.67
CA GLN A 342 15.19 3.73 -16.15
C GLN A 342 15.26 4.82 -15.08
N VAL A 343 14.57 4.63 -13.95
CA VAL A 343 14.48 5.62 -12.87
C VAL A 343 15.81 5.77 -12.15
N GLN A 344 16.14 7.03 -11.84
CA GLN A 344 17.36 7.43 -11.15
C GLN A 344 17.06 7.88 -9.70
N VAL A 345 18.11 7.89 -8.86
CA VAL A 345 18.07 8.53 -7.54
C VAL A 345 17.76 10.02 -7.70
N GLY A 346 16.96 10.58 -6.78
CA GLY A 346 16.44 11.94 -6.84
C GLY A 346 15.03 12.05 -7.41
N ALA A 347 14.53 11.03 -8.12
CA ALA A 347 13.17 11.02 -8.65
C ALA A 347 12.10 11.14 -7.54
N LYS A 348 11.05 11.93 -7.78
CA LYS A 348 9.93 12.15 -6.86
C LYS A 348 8.77 11.21 -7.19
N VAL A 349 8.27 10.50 -6.18
CA VAL A 349 7.11 9.61 -6.26
C VAL A 349 5.98 10.21 -5.41
N ALA A 350 4.76 10.23 -5.92
CA ALA A 350 3.55 10.49 -5.14
C ALA A 350 2.78 9.19 -4.93
N VAL A 351 2.38 8.92 -3.70
CA VAL A 351 1.45 7.84 -3.35
C VAL A 351 0.21 8.49 -2.73
N THR A 352 -0.94 8.27 -3.35
CA THR A 352 -2.23 8.82 -2.87
C THR A 352 -2.93 7.77 -2.02
N ALA A 353 -3.29 8.15 -0.79
CA ALA A 353 -4.08 7.37 0.14
C ALA A 353 -5.59 7.43 -0.19
N GLY A 354 -6.38 6.54 0.42
CA GLY A 354 -7.82 6.39 0.13
C GLY A 354 -8.71 7.54 0.59
N ASP A 355 -8.23 8.35 1.53
CA ASP A 355 -8.78 9.65 1.96
C ASP A 355 -8.46 10.78 0.95
N GLY A 356 -7.61 10.51 -0.05
CA GLY A 356 -7.13 11.47 -1.05
C GLY A 356 -5.79 12.12 -0.69
N ASP A 357 -5.23 11.85 0.48
CA ASP A 357 -4.02 12.52 0.96
C ASP A 357 -2.78 12.06 0.16
N VAL A 358 -1.91 13.01 -0.21
CA VAL A 358 -0.77 12.73 -1.10
C VAL A 358 0.55 12.70 -0.32
N HIS A 359 1.19 11.54 -0.32
CA HIS A 359 2.46 11.31 0.35
C HIS A 359 3.60 11.29 -0.68
N TRP A 360 4.47 12.28 -0.59
CA TRP A 360 5.62 12.42 -1.47
C TRP A 360 6.84 11.69 -0.92
N TYR A 361 7.52 10.96 -1.79
CA TYR A 361 8.78 10.29 -1.53
C TYR A 361 9.83 10.71 -2.55
N ARG A 362 11.10 10.71 -2.14
CA ARG A 362 12.25 10.88 -3.04
C ARG A 362 13.03 9.57 -3.08
N ILE A 363 13.26 9.02 -4.27
CA ILE A 363 14.12 7.85 -4.45
C ILE A 363 15.54 8.21 -4.01
N VAL A 364 16.10 7.42 -3.10
CA VAL A 364 17.44 7.60 -2.52
C VAL A 364 18.39 6.46 -2.82
N ALA A 365 17.87 5.26 -3.14
CA ALA A 365 18.69 4.14 -3.55
C ALA A 365 18.01 3.22 -4.56
N ARG A 366 18.84 2.48 -5.26
CA ARG A 366 18.49 1.46 -6.24
C ARG A 366 19.30 0.20 -5.94
N ARG A 367 18.65 -0.96 -5.87
CA ARG A 367 19.30 -2.26 -5.68
C ARG A 367 18.68 -3.36 -6.53
N THR A 368 19.50 -4.31 -6.94
CA THR A 368 19.11 -5.49 -7.71
C THR A 368 19.38 -6.75 -6.87
N TYR A 369 18.34 -7.54 -6.63
CA TYR A 369 18.41 -8.76 -5.82
C TYR A 369 17.96 -9.98 -6.63
N ARG A 370 18.47 -11.18 -6.31
CA ARG A 370 17.85 -12.43 -6.83
C ARG A 370 16.45 -12.57 -6.24
N GLN A 371 15.50 -13.13 -6.99
CA GLN A 371 14.09 -13.21 -6.54
C GLN A 371 13.93 -13.94 -5.20
N GLU A 372 14.77 -14.95 -4.95
CA GLU A 372 14.78 -15.78 -3.75
C GLU A 372 15.56 -15.17 -2.57
N ALA A 373 16.28 -14.06 -2.83
CA ALA A 373 17.18 -13.38 -1.90
C ALA A 373 16.78 -11.91 -1.66
N LEU A 374 15.48 -11.59 -1.76
CA LEU A 374 14.95 -10.29 -1.36
C LEU A 374 15.21 -10.04 0.14
N PRO A 375 15.67 -8.82 0.53
CA PRO A 375 15.91 -8.48 1.92
C PRO A 375 14.64 -8.63 2.78
N ALA A 376 14.74 -9.36 3.90
CA ALA A 376 13.58 -9.68 4.74
C ALA A 376 12.93 -8.44 5.41
N ASP A 377 13.69 -7.37 5.58
CA ASP A 377 13.25 -6.07 6.09
C ASP A 377 12.31 -5.31 5.14
N LEU A 378 12.28 -5.66 3.85
CA LEU A 378 11.25 -5.16 2.91
C LEU A 378 9.85 -5.50 3.42
N PHE A 379 9.69 -6.69 4.01
CA PHE A 379 8.44 -7.18 4.53
C PHE A 379 8.32 -6.94 6.05
N HIS A 380 9.42 -7.06 6.80
CA HIS A 380 9.35 -7.08 8.27
C HIS A 380 10.52 -6.35 8.96
N GLY A 381 10.73 -5.05 8.70
CA GLY A 381 11.54 -4.23 9.61
C GLY A 381 12.16 -2.95 9.04
N ALA A 382 11.42 -1.85 9.03
CA ALA A 382 12.01 -0.50 8.96
C ALA A 382 11.55 0.32 10.17
N VAL A 383 12.50 0.91 10.92
CA VAL A 383 12.19 1.84 12.02
C VAL A 383 11.69 3.16 11.46
N LYS A 384 12.36 3.65 10.42
CA LYS A 384 12.00 4.88 9.71
C LYS A 384 11.09 4.54 8.52
N PRO A 385 10.14 5.42 8.17
CA PRO A 385 9.26 5.20 7.03
C PRO A 385 10.05 5.22 5.72
N ARG A 386 9.77 4.26 4.85
CA ARG A 386 10.35 4.18 3.50
C ARG A 386 9.39 3.60 2.48
N LEU A 387 9.57 3.98 1.23
CA LEU A 387 8.93 3.40 0.06
C LEU A 387 9.86 2.35 -0.55
N ALA A 388 9.31 1.25 -1.07
CA ALA A 388 10.00 0.29 -1.91
C ALA A 388 9.16 0.01 -3.17
N LEU A 389 9.66 0.43 -4.34
CA LEU A 389 9.08 0.08 -5.64
C LEU A 389 9.79 -1.15 -6.20
N VAL A 390 9.05 -2.24 -6.45
CA VAL A 390 9.62 -3.56 -6.81
C VAL A 390 9.11 -4.02 -8.17
N THR A 391 10.02 -4.44 -9.06
CA THR A 391 9.67 -5.09 -10.34
C THR A 391 10.66 -6.21 -10.72
N CYS A 392 10.39 -6.96 -11.77
CA CYS A 392 11.27 -8.01 -12.30
C CYS A 392 12.36 -7.43 -13.20
N ILE A 393 13.56 -8.02 -13.18
CA ILE A 393 14.68 -7.63 -14.05
C ILE A 393 15.64 -8.81 -14.28
N GLY A 394 16.62 -8.61 -15.16
CA GLY A 394 17.67 -9.59 -15.45
C GLY A 394 17.26 -10.59 -16.53
N SER A 395 17.97 -11.72 -16.59
CA SER A 395 17.64 -12.80 -17.53
C SER A 395 16.30 -13.45 -17.17
N TYR A 396 15.58 -13.85 -18.21
CA TYR A 396 14.34 -14.62 -18.10
C TYR A 396 14.59 -16.09 -18.44
N ASN A 397 13.95 -16.98 -17.68
CA ASN A 397 13.94 -18.41 -17.91
C ASN A 397 12.59 -18.83 -18.50
N HIS A 398 12.58 -19.13 -19.80
CA HIS A 398 11.39 -19.50 -20.58
C HIS A 398 10.75 -20.82 -20.14
N SER A 399 11.50 -21.83 -19.67
CA SER A 399 10.90 -23.10 -19.22
C SER A 399 10.30 -23.02 -17.81
N ALA A 400 10.78 -22.04 -17.01
CA ALA A 400 10.36 -21.86 -15.62
C ALA A 400 9.47 -20.62 -15.41
N HIS A 401 9.09 -19.95 -16.51
CA HIS A 401 8.29 -18.72 -16.59
C HIS A 401 8.64 -17.66 -15.53
N ARG A 402 9.94 -17.39 -15.34
CA ARG A 402 10.40 -16.42 -14.35
C ARG A 402 11.63 -15.62 -14.75
N TYR A 403 11.66 -14.38 -14.28
CA TYR A 403 12.86 -13.57 -14.19
C TYR A 403 13.81 -14.07 -13.10
N SER A 404 15.09 -13.75 -13.23
CA SER A 404 16.13 -14.12 -12.26
C SER A 404 16.27 -13.14 -11.09
N HIS A 405 15.89 -11.88 -11.28
CA HIS A 405 16.11 -10.82 -10.31
C HIS A 405 14.87 -9.93 -10.12
N ASN A 406 14.86 -9.21 -9.00
CA ASN A 406 14.01 -8.05 -8.78
C ASN A 406 14.87 -6.78 -8.71
N LEU A 407 14.36 -5.71 -9.31
CA LEU A 407 14.82 -4.34 -9.10
C LEU A 407 14.00 -3.74 -7.95
N VAL A 408 14.67 -3.12 -6.98
CA VAL A 408 14.05 -2.39 -5.88
C VAL A 408 14.57 -0.95 -5.87
N LEU A 409 13.64 0.01 -5.96
CA LEU A 409 13.93 1.43 -5.72
C LEU A 409 13.43 1.81 -4.33
N TYR A 410 14.33 2.34 -3.49
CA TYR A 410 14.01 2.80 -2.15
C TYR A 410 13.80 4.31 -2.14
N GLY A 411 12.69 4.75 -1.56
CA GLY A 411 12.40 6.16 -1.31
C GLY A 411 12.25 6.48 0.17
N VAL A 412 12.52 7.73 0.53
CA VAL A 412 12.21 8.29 1.87
C VAL A 412 11.16 9.39 1.72
N PRO A 413 10.29 9.63 2.71
CA PRO A 413 9.36 10.73 2.69
C PRO A 413 10.05 12.08 2.45
N VAL A 414 9.39 12.95 1.70
CA VAL A 414 9.71 14.37 1.59
C VAL A 414 8.89 15.09 2.65
N ALA A 415 9.52 15.95 3.44
CA ALA A 415 8.79 16.79 4.40
C ALA A 415 7.77 17.67 3.67
N ARG A 416 6.57 17.84 4.25
CA ARG A 416 5.64 18.89 3.81
C ARG A 416 6.31 20.23 4.13
N THR A 417 6.61 21.01 3.09
CA THR A 417 7.15 22.38 3.15
C THR A 417 6.02 23.39 3.19
#